data_AF-A0A3R9IXT1-F1
#
_entry.id   AF-A0A3R9IXT1-F1
#
_cell.length_a   1.000
_cell.length_b   1.000
_cell.length_c   1.000
_cell.angle_alpha   90.00
_cell.angle_beta   90.00
_cell.angle_gamma   90.00
#
_symmetry.space_group_name_H-M   'P 1'
#
loop_
_entity.id
_entity.type
_entity.pdbx_description
1 polymer ?
#
loop_
_entity_poly.entity_id
_entity_poly.type
_entity_poly.pdbx_seq_one_letter_code
_entity_poly.pdbx_strand_id
1 'polypeptide(L)'
;MPQERYLQIKKEYKVRLVLVVFLLVLSFILYLFIILSFSRHIPFIATVMGTVIPFNYFLLVPVWQEKKAIEEKHPEWKNLSTSGVKVPSSESDKKILPFIGTVLALFFSFAMLYRPVKVNTKIPTVEEIKNMPRFDNNYTPKSKSSSSSEPVSKSDLNETSSTN
;
A
#
# COMPACT_ATOMS: atom_id res chain seq x y z
N MET A 1 -12.71 -11.67 37.65
CA MET A 1 -11.88 -12.25 36.56
C MET A 1 -10.62 -12.82 37.19
N PRO A 2 -10.18 -14.05 36.88
CA PRO A 2 -9.01 -14.64 37.54
C PRO A 2 -7.69 -14.04 37.04
N GLN A 3 -6.72 -13.91 37.94
CA GLN A 3 -5.40 -13.32 37.67
C GLN A 3 -4.65 -14.01 36.51
N GLU A 4 -4.80 -15.33 36.38
CA GLU A 4 -4.23 -16.10 35.27
C GLU A 4 -4.71 -15.64 33.90
N ARG A 5 -6.00 -15.26 33.78
CA ARG A 5 -6.56 -14.76 32.53
C ARG A 5 -6.01 -13.38 32.18
N TYR A 6 -5.77 -12.52 33.16
CA TYR A 6 -5.08 -11.25 32.93
C TYR A 6 -3.65 -11.48 32.41
N LEU A 7 -2.91 -12.40 33.01
CA LEU A 7 -1.54 -12.71 32.57
C LEU A 7 -1.50 -13.30 31.15
N GLN A 8 -2.50 -14.11 30.77
CA GLN A 8 -2.68 -14.59 29.40
C GLN A 8 -2.90 -13.43 28.42
N ILE A 9 -3.85 -12.54 28.69
CA ILE A 9 -4.14 -11.35 27.87
C ILE A 9 -2.90 -10.45 27.73
N LYS A 10 -2.17 -10.23 28.83
CA LYS A 10 -0.95 -9.41 28.83
C LYS A 10 0.14 -10.02 27.95
N LYS A 11 0.29 -11.35 27.95
CA LYS A 11 1.25 -12.06 27.10
C LYS A 11 0.80 -12.08 25.64
N GLU A 12 -0.48 -12.29 25.38
CA GLU A 12 -1.07 -12.23 24.05
C GLU A 12 -0.93 -10.84 23.42
N TYR A 13 -1.20 -9.78 24.18
CA TYR A 13 -0.94 -8.40 23.75
C TYR A 13 0.51 -8.21 23.33
N LYS A 14 1.48 -8.73 24.10
CA LYS A 14 2.90 -8.63 23.78
C LYS A 14 3.24 -9.34 22.46
N VAL A 15 2.71 -10.54 22.25
CA VAL A 15 2.90 -11.29 20.98
C VAL A 15 2.28 -10.54 19.81
N ARG A 16 1.03 -10.08 19.95
CA ARG A 16 0.33 -9.30 18.92
C ARG A 16 1.06 -8.00 18.58
N LEU A 17 1.60 -7.31 19.59
CA LEU A 17 2.40 -6.11 19.42
C LEU A 17 3.68 -6.38 18.63
N VAL A 18 4.38 -7.48 18.93
CA VAL A 18 5.58 -7.88 18.17
C VAL A 18 5.24 -8.18 16.71
N LEU A 19 4.15 -8.89 16.44
CA LEU A 19 3.69 -9.19 15.07
C LEU A 19 3.37 -7.91 14.27
N VAL A 20 2.66 -6.97 14.91
CA VAL A 20 2.35 -5.66 14.33
C VAL A 20 3.61 -4.86 14.01
N VAL A 21 4.53 -4.75 14.97
CA VAL A 21 5.78 -4.02 14.79
C VAL A 21 6.61 -4.64 13.67
N PHE A 22 6.66 -5.98 13.62
CA PHE A 22 7.34 -6.69 12.53
C PHE A 22 6.76 -6.35 11.16
N LEU A 23 5.43 -6.36 10.99
CA LEU A 23 4.78 -5.96 9.73
C LEU A 23 5.07 -4.51 9.35
N LEU A 24 5.09 -3.60 10.32
CA LEU A 24 5.39 -2.19 10.11
C LEU A 24 6.83 -2.00 9.63
N VAL A 25 7.79 -2.63 10.31
CA VAL A 25 9.22 -2.59 9.95
C VAL A 25 9.44 -3.23 8.58
N LEU A 26 8.81 -4.37 8.30
CA LEU A 26 8.91 -5.03 7.00
C LEU A 26 8.36 -4.14 5.88
N SER A 27 7.18 -3.55 6.07
CA SER A 27 6.57 -2.63 5.10
C SER A 27 7.45 -1.41 4.86
N PHE A 28 8.09 -0.88 5.91
CA PHE A 28 9.02 0.24 5.82
C PHE A 28 10.28 -0.12 5.02
N ILE A 29 10.87 -1.29 5.25
CA ILE A 29 12.02 -1.78 4.47
C ILE A 29 11.64 -1.90 2.98
N LEU A 30 10.51 -2.55 2.68
CA LEU A 30 10.01 -2.70 1.31
C LEU A 30 9.74 -1.34 0.65
N TYR A 31 9.22 -0.37 1.41
CA TYR A 31 9.01 0.99 0.93
C TYR A 31 10.31 1.67 0.49
N LEU A 32 11.38 1.55 1.30
CA LEU A 32 12.70 2.10 0.95
C LEU A 32 13.25 1.48 -0.33
N PHE A 33 13.11 0.16 -0.52
CA PHE A 33 13.51 -0.51 -1.76
C PHE A 33 12.78 0.03 -2.99
N ILE A 34 11.47 0.31 -2.88
CA ILE A 34 10.69 0.87 -3.98
C ILE A 34 11.16 2.29 -4.32
N ILE A 35 11.39 3.13 -3.31
CA ILE A 35 11.91 4.49 -3.51
C ILE A 35 13.25 4.46 -4.23
N LEU A 36 14.20 3.65 -3.74
CA LEU A 36 15.54 3.54 -4.33
C LEU A 36 15.50 3.01 -5.77
N SER A 37 14.53 2.16 -6.09
CA SER A 37 14.33 1.64 -7.46
C SER A 37 13.69 2.64 -8.43
N PHE A 38 13.36 3.87 -7.99
CA PHE A 38 12.56 4.86 -8.74
C PHE A 38 11.25 4.27 -9.31
N SER A 39 10.74 3.21 -8.70
CA SER A 39 9.51 2.55 -9.14
C SER A 39 8.27 3.33 -8.67
N ARG A 40 7.12 2.97 -9.22
CA ARG A 40 5.82 3.57 -8.91
C ARG A 40 5.43 3.25 -7.46
N HIS A 41 5.72 4.15 -6.54
CA HIS A 41 5.50 4.00 -5.09
C HIS A 41 4.03 4.21 -4.66
N ILE A 42 3.26 4.97 -5.44
CA ILE A 42 1.84 5.28 -5.17
C ILE A 42 0.98 4.02 -4.90
N PRO A 43 0.96 2.99 -5.76
CA PRO A 43 0.19 1.77 -5.51
C PRO A 43 0.65 0.99 -4.28
N PHE A 44 1.95 0.97 -3.96
CA PHE A 44 2.44 0.32 -2.75
C PHE A 44 1.95 1.00 -1.48
N ILE A 45 1.94 2.34 -1.46
CA ILE A 45 1.37 3.12 -0.35
C ILE A 45 -0.12 2.79 -0.18
N ALA A 46 -0.88 2.71 -1.28
CA ALA A 46 -2.30 2.34 -1.24
C ALA A 46 -2.51 0.94 -0.63
N THR A 47 -1.68 -0.04 -1.00
CA THR A 47 -1.72 -1.39 -0.41
C THR A 47 -1.41 -1.37 1.09
N VAL A 48 -0.37 -0.66 1.51
CA VAL A 48 -0.01 -0.56 2.94
C VAL A 48 -1.13 0.10 3.74
N MET A 49 -1.70 1.19 3.24
CA MET A 49 -2.84 1.87 3.87
C MET A 49 -4.07 0.95 3.97
N GLY A 50 -4.38 0.22 2.90
CA GLY A 50 -5.56 -0.66 2.83
C GLY A 50 -5.43 -1.97 3.62
N THR A 51 -4.23 -2.39 3.98
CA THR A 51 -3.98 -3.69 4.63
C THR A 51 -3.39 -3.56 6.02
N VAL A 52 -2.26 -2.86 6.16
CA VAL A 52 -1.47 -2.82 7.40
C VAL A 52 -2.20 -2.06 8.49
N ILE A 53 -2.81 -0.92 8.17
CA ILE A 53 -3.52 -0.08 9.14
C ILE A 53 -4.76 -0.78 9.72
N PRO A 54 -5.73 -1.25 8.91
CA PRO A 54 -6.92 -1.90 9.45
C PRO A 54 -6.60 -3.22 10.16
N PHE A 55 -5.64 -3.99 9.63
CA PHE A 55 -5.21 -5.25 10.26
C PHE A 55 -4.56 -5.01 11.63
N ASN A 56 -3.72 -3.97 11.74
CA ASN A 56 -3.13 -3.57 13.01
C ASN A 56 -4.20 -3.14 14.03
N TYR A 57 -5.14 -2.27 13.61
CA TYR A 57 -6.23 -1.82 14.48
C TYR A 57 -7.06 -3.00 15.00
N PHE A 58 -7.47 -3.91 14.11
CA PHE A 58 -8.30 -5.07 14.46
C PHE A 58 -7.61 -6.06 15.40
N LEU A 59 -6.29 -6.25 15.27
CA LEU A 59 -5.56 -7.20 16.12
C LEU A 59 -5.19 -6.62 17.48
N LEU A 60 -4.82 -5.35 17.55
CA LEU A 60 -4.19 -4.77 18.73
C LEU A 60 -5.17 -4.03 19.65
N VAL A 61 -6.09 -3.26 19.07
CA VAL A 61 -7.02 -2.40 19.83
C VAL A 61 -7.95 -3.17 20.76
N PRO A 62 -8.66 -4.25 20.34
CA PRO A 62 -9.57 -4.94 21.24
C PRO A 62 -8.85 -5.52 22.47
N VAL A 63 -7.68 -6.13 22.28
CA VAL A 63 -6.89 -6.71 23.39
C VAL A 63 -6.30 -5.62 24.29
N TRP A 64 -5.91 -4.49 23.71
CA TRP A 64 -5.43 -3.34 24.47
C TRP A 64 -6.53 -2.73 25.35
N GLN A 65 -7.75 -2.61 24.83
CA GLN A 65 -8.91 -2.14 25.58
C GLN A 65 -9.25 -3.07 26.75
N GLU A 66 -9.28 -4.39 26.50
CA GLU A 66 -9.50 -5.39 27.56
C GLU A 66 -8.41 -5.31 28.64
N LYS A 67 -7.14 -5.26 28.25
CA LYS A 67 -6.01 -5.10 29.17
C LYS A 67 -6.16 -3.83 30.01
N LYS A 68 -6.51 -2.70 29.38
CA LYS A 68 -6.63 -1.41 30.05
C LYS A 68 -7.81 -1.37 31.02
N ALA A 69 -8.96 -1.95 30.65
CA ALA A 69 -10.12 -2.06 31.52
C ALA A 69 -9.86 -2.93 32.77
N ILE A 70 -8.98 -3.92 32.66
CA ILE A 70 -8.56 -4.75 33.81
C ILE A 70 -7.54 -3.99 34.68
N GLU A 71 -6.58 -3.29 34.07
CA GLU A 71 -5.58 -2.48 34.78
C GLU A 71 -6.20 -1.30 35.55
N GLU A 72 -7.33 -0.79 35.10
CA GLU A 72 -8.09 0.24 35.82
C GLU A 72 -8.78 -0.31 37.07
N LYS A 73 -9.28 -1.55 37.02
CA LYS A 73 -9.90 -2.22 38.18
C LYS A 73 -8.88 -2.79 39.16
N HIS A 74 -7.70 -3.15 38.66
CA HIS A 74 -6.63 -3.81 39.40
C HIS A 74 -5.26 -3.18 39.08
N PRO A 75 -4.99 -1.96 39.56
CA PRO A 75 -3.73 -1.26 39.28
C PRO A 75 -2.50 -2.03 39.78
N GLU A 76 -2.64 -2.84 40.82
CA GLU A 76 -1.62 -3.71 41.39
C GLU A 76 -1.13 -4.80 40.40
N TRP A 77 -1.96 -5.19 39.43
CA TRP A 77 -1.61 -6.22 38.44
C TRP A 77 -0.67 -5.74 37.34
N LYS A 78 -0.54 -4.42 37.17
CA LYS A 78 0.35 -3.82 36.16
C LYS A 78 1.81 -4.28 36.31
N ASN A 79 2.24 -4.46 37.56
CA ASN A 79 3.60 -4.88 37.92
C ASN A 79 3.82 -6.39 37.89
N LEU A 80 2.75 -7.20 37.74
CA LEU A 80 2.89 -8.65 37.71
C LEU A 80 3.64 -9.11 36.46
N SER A 81 4.60 -10.02 36.66
CA SER A 81 5.36 -10.62 35.56
C SER A 81 4.52 -11.63 34.79
N THR A 82 4.66 -11.66 33.47
CA THR A 82 4.08 -12.70 32.60
C THR A 82 4.99 -13.93 32.43
N SER A 83 6.12 -13.95 33.14
CA SER A 83 7.07 -15.06 33.11
C SER A 83 6.43 -16.32 33.73
N GLY A 84 6.40 -17.43 32.98
CA GLY A 84 5.80 -18.70 33.41
C GLY A 84 4.34 -18.94 32.94
N VAL A 85 3.62 -17.92 32.46
CA VAL A 85 2.23 -18.11 32.01
C VAL A 85 2.21 -18.69 30.59
N LYS A 86 1.58 -19.85 30.42
CA LYS A 86 1.38 -20.47 29.11
C LYS A 86 0.28 -19.69 28.37
N VAL A 87 0.59 -19.16 27.19
CA VAL A 87 -0.47 -18.64 26.31
C VAL A 87 -1.20 -19.86 25.78
N PRO A 88 -2.55 -19.86 25.77
CA PRO A 88 -3.29 -20.85 25.01
C PRO A 88 -2.87 -20.72 23.54
N SER A 89 -2.01 -21.62 23.08
CA SER A 89 -1.45 -21.64 21.72
C SER A 89 -2.57 -21.74 20.68
N SER A 90 -3.64 -22.46 21.00
CA SER A 90 -4.81 -22.66 20.12
C SER A 90 -5.49 -21.36 19.65
N GLU A 91 -5.37 -20.25 20.38
CA GLU A 91 -5.98 -18.97 20.00
C GLU A 91 -5.00 -18.06 19.24
N SER A 92 -3.71 -18.16 19.57
CA SER A 92 -2.61 -17.46 18.87
C SER A 92 -2.30 -18.09 17.49
N ASP A 93 -2.32 -19.43 17.41
CA ASP A 93 -2.03 -20.20 16.20
C ASP A 93 -3.07 -19.92 15.09
N LYS A 94 -4.34 -19.72 15.48
CA LYS A 94 -5.41 -19.34 14.54
C LYS A 94 -5.18 -17.99 13.86
N LYS A 95 -4.45 -17.09 14.50
CA LYS A 95 -4.13 -15.75 13.99
C LYS A 95 -2.79 -15.72 13.23
N ILE A 96 -1.93 -16.74 13.42
CA ILE A 96 -0.66 -16.88 12.70
C ILE A 96 -0.90 -17.12 11.19
N LEU A 97 -1.94 -17.88 10.84
CA LEU A 97 -2.27 -18.22 9.45
C LEU A 97 -2.66 -16.99 8.62
N PRO A 98 -3.62 -16.14 9.04
CA PRO A 98 -3.91 -14.90 8.31
C PRO A 98 -2.73 -13.92 8.35
N PHE A 99 -1.88 -13.96 9.38
CA PHE A 99 -0.65 -13.17 9.42
C PHE A 99 0.34 -13.60 8.33
N ILE A 100 0.62 -14.89 8.19
CA ILE A 100 1.44 -15.45 7.09
C ILE A 100 0.86 -15.04 5.74
N GLY A 101 -0.46 -15.14 5.56
CA GLY A 101 -1.12 -14.74 4.32
C GLY A 101 -0.93 -13.26 4.02
N THR A 102 -0.99 -12.40 5.03
CA THR A 102 -0.73 -10.96 4.91
C THR A 102 0.70 -10.68 4.48
N VAL A 103 1.68 -11.37 5.08
CA VAL A 103 3.10 -11.24 4.71
C VAL A 103 3.35 -11.68 3.27
N LEU A 104 2.76 -12.81 2.85
CA LEU A 104 2.87 -13.30 1.47
C LEU A 104 2.24 -12.33 0.46
N ALA A 105 1.04 -11.82 0.76
CA ALA A 105 0.35 -10.85 -0.09
C ALA A 105 1.14 -9.55 -0.23
N LEU A 106 1.78 -9.09 0.85
CA LEU A 106 2.66 -7.92 0.83
C LEU A 106 3.87 -8.16 -0.07
N PHE A 107 4.51 -9.32 0.05
CA PHE A 107 5.68 -9.68 -0.76
C PHE A 107 5.32 -9.86 -2.24
N PHE A 108 4.17 -10.48 -2.54
CA PHE A 108 3.69 -10.65 -3.91
C PHE A 108 3.33 -9.30 -4.55
N SER A 109 2.69 -8.42 -3.80
CA SER A 109 2.38 -7.06 -4.23
C SER A 109 3.67 -6.29 -4.53
N PHE A 110 4.66 -6.38 -3.64
CA PHE A 110 6.00 -5.81 -3.87
C PHE A 110 6.63 -6.39 -5.14
N ALA A 111 6.63 -7.71 -5.35
CA ALA A 111 7.23 -8.33 -6.54
C ALA A 111 6.56 -7.89 -7.84
N MET A 112 5.24 -7.71 -7.85
CA MET A 112 4.48 -7.18 -9.00
C MET A 112 4.81 -5.71 -9.29
N LEU A 113 5.02 -4.91 -8.24
CA LEU A 113 5.26 -3.47 -8.32
C LEU A 113 6.74 -3.12 -8.52
N TYR A 114 7.62 -4.01 -8.12
CA TYR A 114 9.05 -3.86 -8.26
C TYR A 114 9.44 -4.09 -9.72
N ARG A 115 9.59 -2.99 -10.46
CA ARG A 115 10.29 -3.00 -11.74
C ARG A 115 11.77 -2.75 -11.47
N PRO A 116 12.67 -3.71 -11.73
CA PRO A 116 14.09 -3.42 -11.74
C PRO A 116 14.35 -2.38 -12.85
N VAL A 117 15.13 -1.35 -12.53
CA VAL A 117 15.57 -0.34 -13.49
C VAL A 117 16.34 -1.06 -14.59
N LYS A 118 15.71 -1.22 -15.76
CA LYS A 118 16.44 -1.62 -16.97
C LYS A 118 17.22 -0.39 -17.42
N VAL A 119 18.47 -0.32 -16.99
CA VAL A 119 19.46 0.68 -17.46
C VAL A 119 19.84 0.35 -18.91
N ASN A 120 18.87 0.34 -19.82
CA ASN A 120 19.11 0.27 -21.26
C ASN A 120 18.95 1.68 -21.86
N THR A 121 19.59 2.66 -21.24
CA THR A 121 19.98 3.85 -22.00
C THR A 121 21.16 3.43 -22.84
N LYS A 122 20.88 2.91 -24.06
CA LYS A 122 21.85 2.97 -25.14
C LYS A 122 22.12 4.46 -25.33
N ILE A 123 23.17 4.97 -24.67
CA ILE A 123 23.60 6.35 -24.86
C ILE A 123 23.91 6.46 -26.35
N PRO A 124 23.21 7.33 -27.11
CA PRO A 124 23.47 7.45 -28.53
C PRO A 124 24.94 7.85 -28.71
N THR A 125 25.67 7.08 -29.51
CA THR A 125 27.05 7.38 -29.86
C THR A 125 27.08 8.75 -30.54
N VAL A 126 28.13 9.54 -30.33
CA VAL A 126 28.32 10.88 -30.93
C VAL A 126 28.04 10.94 -32.45
N GLU A 127 28.22 9.83 -33.15
CA GLU A 127 27.92 9.67 -34.58
C GLU A 127 26.40 9.66 -34.88
N GLU A 128 25.59 9.04 -34.02
CA GLU A 128 24.13 8.99 -34.13
C GLU A 128 23.50 10.36 -33.82
N ILE A 129 24.12 11.14 -32.91
CA ILE A 129 23.72 12.51 -32.58
C ILE A 129 24.03 13.46 -33.75
N LYS A 130 25.17 13.28 -34.43
CA LYS A 130 25.57 14.11 -35.58
C LYS A 130 24.65 13.91 -36.80
N ASN A 131 24.08 12.72 -36.94
CA ASN A 131 23.20 12.36 -38.06
C ASN A 131 21.71 12.59 -37.76
N MET A 132 21.35 13.07 -36.57
CA MET A 132 19.96 13.35 -36.22
C MET A 132 19.49 14.63 -36.95
N PRO A 133 18.32 14.62 -37.61
CA PRO A 133 17.79 15.81 -38.27
C PRO A 133 17.61 16.92 -37.21
N ARG A 134 18.26 18.07 -37.42
CA ARG A 134 18.02 19.26 -36.59
C ARG A 134 16.55 19.62 -36.73
N PHE A 135 15.85 19.65 -35.61
CA PHE A 135 14.50 20.18 -35.58
C PHE A 135 14.62 21.70 -35.77
N ASP A 136 14.14 22.21 -36.90
CA ASP A 136 14.16 23.65 -37.16
C ASP A 136 13.02 24.29 -36.35
N ASN A 137 13.39 25.06 -35.33
CA ASN A 137 12.50 25.65 -34.33
C ASN A 137 11.59 26.79 -34.87
N ASN A 138 11.41 26.91 -36.20
CA ASN A 138 10.61 27.97 -36.82
C ASN A 138 9.11 27.63 -36.82
N TYR A 139 8.56 27.24 -35.67
CA TYR A 139 7.12 27.21 -35.46
C TYR A 139 6.72 28.39 -34.60
N THR A 140 6.34 29.49 -35.25
CA THR A 140 5.63 30.61 -34.61
C THR A 140 4.17 30.19 -34.42
N PRO A 141 3.69 30.00 -33.18
CA PRO A 141 2.28 29.66 -32.97
C PRO A 141 1.44 30.88 -33.34
N LYS A 142 0.59 30.76 -34.36
CA LYS A 142 -0.44 31.77 -34.64
C LYS A 142 -1.37 31.85 -33.43
N SER A 143 -1.30 32.96 -32.71
CA SER A 143 -2.24 33.34 -31.65
C SER A 143 -3.66 33.37 -32.22
N LYS A 144 -4.55 32.53 -31.71
CA LYS A 144 -5.98 32.59 -32.02
C LYS A 144 -6.59 33.82 -31.33
N SER A 145 -6.98 34.81 -32.12
CA SER A 145 -7.90 35.88 -31.69
C SER A 145 -9.35 35.44 -31.96
N SER A 146 -10.23 35.81 -31.03
CA SER A 146 -11.63 35.42 -30.82
C SER A 146 -12.64 36.00 -31.82
N SER A 147 -13.90 35.52 -31.73
CA SER A 147 -15.19 36.05 -32.28
C SER A 147 -15.72 35.16 -33.41
N SER A 148 -16.98 34.71 -33.51
CA SER A 148 -18.26 34.89 -32.80
C SER A 148 -19.29 33.90 -33.42
N SER A 149 -20.38 33.58 -32.70
CA SER A 149 -21.74 33.11 -33.14
C SER A 149 -21.87 32.11 -34.31
N GLU A 150 -22.59 30.97 -34.27
CA GLU A 150 -24.00 30.71 -33.90
C GLU A 150 -24.24 29.17 -33.99
N PRO A 151 -25.32 28.60 -33.41
CA PRO A 151 -25.57 27.16 -33.44
C PRO A 151 -26.45 26.76 -34.65
N VAL A 152 -25.94 25.88 -35.52
CA VAL A 152 -26.76 25.28 -36.60
C VAL A 152 -27.25 23.90 -36.17
N SER A 153 -28.56 23.83 -35.93
CA SER A 153 -29.38 22.64 -35.76
C SER A 153 -29.16 21.61 -36.86
N LYS A 154 -28.99 20.34 -36.49
CA LYS A 154 -29.10 19.19 -37.41
C LYS A 154 -30.46 18.55 -37.25
N SER A 155 -31.36 18.83 -38.18
CA SER A 155 -32.53 18.01 -38.49
C SER A 155 -32.23 17.12 -39.68
N ASP A 156 -32.82 15.94 -39.64
CA ASP A 156 -32.73 14.79 -40.54
C ASP A 156 -32.64 15.10 -42.04
N LEU A 157 -31.95 14.24 -42.79
CA LEU A 157 -32.51 13.64 -44.00
C LEU A 157 -31.68 12.41 -44.41
N ASN A 158 -32.41 11.31 -44.44
CA ASN A 158 -32.05 9.96 -44.83
C ASN A 158 -32.09 9.87 -46.36
N GLU A 159 -30.96 9.58 -47.02
CA GLU A 159 -30.97 9.13 -48.42
C GLU A 159 -30.16 7.84 -48.53
N THR A 160 -30.89 6.73 -48.53
CA THR A 160 -30.39 5.44 -49.01
C THR A 160 -30.54 5.42 -50.52
N SER A 161 -29.43 5.28 -51.21
CA SER A 161 -29.28 5.23 -52.66
C SER A 161 -30.01 4.03 -53.28
N SER A 162 -30.88 4.30 -54.26
CA SER A 162 -31.18 3.42 -55.39
C SER A 162 -29.89 3.21 -56.23
N THR A 163 -29.66 2.15 -57.00
CA THR A 163 -30.49 1.65 -58.12
C THR A 163 -29.85 0.38 -58.70
N ASN A 164 -30.72 -0.49 -59.25
CA ASN A 164 -30.55 -1.40 -60.40
C ASN A 164 -29.64 -2.63 -60.31
#